data_AF-X0UW37-F1
#
_entry.id   AF-X0UW37-F1
#
_cell.length_a   1.000
_cell.length_b   1.000
_cell.length_c   1.000
_cell.angle_alpha   90.00
_cell.angle_beta   90.00
_cell.angle_gamma   90.00
#
_symmetry.space_group_name_H-M   'P 1'
#
loop_
_entity.id
_entity.type
_entity.pdbx_description
1 polymer ?
#
loop_
_entity_poly.entity_id
_entity_poly.type
_entity_poly.pdbx_seq_one_letter_code
_entity_poly.pdbx_strand_id
1 'polypeptide(L)'
;GFGVDCSSLPELMLAEAVGILGEEIMFTSNDTPALEFEKAAELGATINLDDISHIAFLEEHCGIPGLISVRYNPGDLREGSFVMGDPREAKYGFTRQQVLGGLRQLRDKGARRFGLHTFIASNELSPQYFVDTARMLFDLALEVRSHLGIRAEFVNISGGIGIPYKPDDAPVDLEYVSEGIRGAYDEMIRPNELDPLALFMECGRLITGPYGYLVSRVLHIKDTYKRYVGLDACMANLMRPAIYGAYHHITVPGKSNQPLDHTYDVTGS
;
A
#
# COMPACT_ATOMS: atom_id res chain seq x y z
N GLY A 1 -18.10 -3.30 -0.16
CA GLY A 1 -17.57 -1.94 0.05
C GLY A 1 -16.20 -1.82 -0.58
N PHE A 2 -15.34 -0.90 -0.14
CA PHE A 2 -13.93 -0.80 -0.58
C PHE A 2 -13.00 -1.82 0.13
N GLY A 3 -13.58 -2.78 0.87
CA GLY A 3 -12.86 -3.74 1.69
C GLY A 3 -12.01 -3.10 2.79
N VAL A 4 -11.15 -3.91 3.40
CA VAL A 4 -10.07 -3.47 4.30
C VAL A 4 -8.80 -4.25 3.99
N ASP A 5 -7.67 -3.55 4.02
CA ASP A 5 -6.34 -4.17 4.01
C ASP A 5 -5.84 -4.22 5.45
N CYS A 6 -5.46 -5.41 5.90
CA CYS A 6 -5.02 -5.71 7.25
C CYS A 6 -3.60 -6.27 7.21
N SER A 7 -2.79 -5.86 8.16
CA SER A 7 -1.38 -6.23 8.29
C SER A 7 -1.03 -6.85 9.64
N SER A 8 -2.01 -6.96 10.54
CA SER A 8 -1.81 -7.51 11.89
C SER A 8 -3.11 -8.04 12.49
N LEU A 9 -2.99 -8.82 13.57
CA LEU A 9 -4.14 -9.31 14.33
C LEU A 9 -5.09 -8.20 14.80
N PRO A 10 -4.64 -7.08 15.41
CA PRO A 10 -5.57 -6.02 15.83
C PRO A 10 -6.40 -5.46 14.67
N GLU A 11 -5.83 -5.36 13.47
CA GLU A 11 -6.56 -4.88 12.29
C GLU A 11 -7.62 -5.88 11.83
N LEU A 12 -7.30 -7.19 11.84
CA LEU A 12 -8.29 -8.25 11.60
C LEU A 12 -9.43 -8.22 12.63
N MET A 13 -9.10 -8.01 13.90
CA MET A 13 -10.10 -7.88 14.98
C MET A 13 -10.99 -6.64 14.78
N LEU A 14 -10.41 -5.53 14.33
CA LEU A 14 -11.17 -4.31 14.02
C LEU A 14 -12.10 -4.53 12.83
N ALA A 15 -11.64 -5.21 11.77
CA ALA A 15 -12.46 -5.59 10.61
C ALA A 15 -13.67 -6.44 11.02
N GLU A 16 -13.42 -7.48 11.83
CA GLU A 16 -14.48 -8.33 12.39
C GLU A 16 -15.47 -7.54 13.26
N ALA A 17 -14.97 -6.66 14.13
CA ALA A 17 -15.79 -5.86 15.03
C ALA A 17 -16.75 -4.92 14.29
N VAL A 18 -16.42 -4.51 13.05
CA VAL A 18 -17.30 -3.70 12.19
C VAL A 18 -18.07 -4.52 11.15
N GLY A 19 -17.96 -5.85 11.20
CA GLY A 19 -18.71 -6.77 10.35
C GLY A 19 -18.18 -6.94 8.92
N ILE A 20 -16.92 -6.56 8.66
CA ILE A 20 -16.26 -6.82 7.38
C ILE A 20 -15.60 -8.19 7.46
N LEU A 21 -15.94 -9.08 6.51
CA LEU A 21 -15.57 -10.49 6.52
C LEU A 21 -15.28 -10.98 5.09
N GLY A 22 -14.68 -12.17 4.98
CA GLY A 22 -14.46 -12.87 3.72
C GLY A 22 -13.47 -12.16 2.81
N GLU A 23 -13.72 -12.26 1.50
CA GLU A 23 -12.87 -11.68 0.45
C GLU A 23 -12.89 -10.13 0.42
N GLU A 24 -13.68 -9.47 1.28
CA GLU A 24 -13.57 -8.03 1.52
C GLU A 24 -12.36 -7.67 2.40
N ILE A 25 -11.68 -8.65 3.00
CA ILE A 25 -10.44 -8.47 3.74
C ILE A 25 -9.27 -8.96 2.89
N MET A 26 -8.29 -8.09 2.65
CA MET A 26 -6.95 -8.46 2.20
C MET A 26 -6.04 -8.51 3.42
N PHE A 27 -5.28 -9.60 3.60
CA PHE A 27 -4.34 -9.72 4.70
C PHE A 27 -2.90 -9.88 4.19
N THR A 28 -2.05 -8.88 4.45
CA THR A 28 -0.65 -8.85 4.02
C THR A 28 0.27 -8.58 5.22
N SER A 29 1.15 -9.52 5.56
CA SER A 29 2.19 -9.33 6.59
C SER A 29 3.50 -10.01 6.16
N ASN A 30 4.62 -9.39 6.53
CA ASN A 30 5.96 -9.81 6.08
C ASN A 30 6.63 -10.83 6.99
N ASP A 31 6.18 -10.94 8.24
CA ASP A 31 6.70 -11.88 9.23
C ASP A 31 5.51 -12.28 10.09
N THR A 32 4.73 -13.22 9.56
CA THR A 32 3.36 -13.45 9.99
C THR A 32 3.30 -14.58 11.03
N PRO A 33 2.92 -14.29 12.29
CA PRO A 33 2.68 -15.31 13.30
C PRO A 33 1.51 -16.22 12.92
N ALA A 34 1.55 -17.48 13.36
CA ALA A 34 0.49 -18.47 13.08
C ALA A 34 -0.92 -17.96 13.46
N LEU A 35 -1.03 -17.36 14.64
CA LEU A 35 -2.19 -16.64 15.16
C LEU A 35 -2.85 -15.69 14.14
N GLU A 36 -2.06 -14.97 13.35
CA GLU A 36 -2.59 -14.01 12.38
C GLU A 36 -3.11 -14.72 11.12
N PHE A 37 -2.41 -15.77 10.66
CA PHE A 37 -2.92 -16.63 9.59
C PHE A 37 -4.21 -17.34 10.01
N GLU A 38 -4.26 -17.87 11.23
CA GLU A 38 -5.44 -18.54 11.79
C GLU A 38 -6.63 -17.58 11.83
N LYS A 39 -6.41 -16.34 12.30
CA LYS A 39 -7.47 -15.34 12.31
C LYS A 39 -7.89 -14.91 10.91
N ALA A 40 -6.95 -14.70 9.99
CA ALA A 40 -7.26 -14.37 8.60
C ALA A 40 -8.08 -15.49 7.94
N ALA A 41 -7.73 -16.76 8.17
CA ALA A 41 -8.45 -17.92 7.67
C ALA A 41 -9.85 -18.05 8.31
N GLU A 42 -9.98 -17.82 9.63
CA GLU A 42 -11.26 -17.79 10.34
C GLU A 42 -12.22 -16.76 9.74
N LEU A 43 -11.71 -15.56 9.43
CA LEU A 43 -12.48 -14.49 8.82
C LEU A 43 -12.75 -14.70 7.32
N GLY A 44 -12.11 -15.69 6.69
CA GLY A 44 -12.20 -15.93 5.24
C GLY A 44 -11.48 -14.89 4.39
N ALA A 45 -10.48 -14.21 4.96
CA ALA A 45 -9.71 -13.17 4.28
C ALA A 45 -8.91 -13.72 3.09
N THR A 46 -8.67 -12.86 2.10
CA THR A 46 -7.69 -13.13 1.05
C THR A 46 -6.29 -12.96 1.64
N ILE A 47 -5.59 -14.08 1.86
CA ILE A 47 -4.22 -14.07 2.37
C ILE A 47 -3.23 -13.75 1.24
N ASN A 48 -2.42 -12.72 1.43
CA ASN A 48 -1.35 -12.30 0.54
C ASN A 48 0.01 -12.66 1.13
N LEU A 49 0.66 -13.67 0.55
CA LEU A 49 1.94 -14.14 1.04
C LEU A 49 3.06 -13.17 0.65
N ASP A 50 3.85 -12.76 1.63
CA ASP A 50 4.98 -11.86 1.45
C ASP A 50 6.29 -12.61 1.14
N ASP A 51 6.48 -13.84 1.65
CA ASP A 51 7.65 -14.67 1.35
C ASP A 51 7.28 -16.12 0.97
N ILE A 52 8.13 -16.77 0.17
CA ILE A 52 7.90 -18.14 -0.29
C ILE A 52 7.90 -19.16 0.85
N SER A 53 8.64 -18.92 1.93
CA SER A 53 8.65 -19.78 3.12
C SER A 53 7.31 -19.76 3.85
N HIS A 54 6.50 -18.70 3.71
CA HIS A 54 5.17 -18.63 4.30
C HIS A 54 4.23 -19.71 3.76
N ILE A 55 4.49 -20.29 2.58
CA ILE A 55 3.64 -21.35 2.01
C ILE A 55 3.62 -22.58 2.93
N ALA A 56 4.80 -23.03 3.38
CA ALA A 56 4.90 -24.20 4.25
C ALA A 56 4.31 -23.91 5.65
N PHE A 57 4.58 -22.71 6.17
CA PHE A 57 4.08 -22.28 7.47
C PHE A 57 2.55 -22.13 7.48
N LEU A 58 1.97 -21.50 6.45
CA LEU A 58 0.52 -21.39 6.30
C LEU A 58 -0.15 -22.77 6.18
N GLU A 59 0.43 -23.68 5.39
CA GLU A 59 -0.10 -25.04 5.25
C GLU A 59 -0.12 -25.79 6.59
N GLU A 60 0.96 -25.68 7.38
CA GLU A 60 1.08 -26.34 8.68
C GLU A 60 0.00 -25.88 9.68
N HIS A 61 -0.31 -24.58 9.70
CA HIS A 61 -1.19 -23.99 10.71
C HIS A 61 -2.66 -23.87 10.28
N CYS A 62 -2.92 -23.60 8.99
CA CYS A 62 -4.27 -23.27 8.49
C CYS A 62 -4.70 -24.12 7.28
N GLY A 63 -3.77 -24.84 6.66
CA GLY A 63 -3.94 -25.37 5.32
C GLY A 63 -3.86 -24.29 4.24
N ILE A 64 -3.86 -24.69 2.97
CA ILE A 64 -3.82 -23.76 1.84
C ILE A 64 -5.26 -23.36 1.45
N PRO A 65 -5.62 -22.07 1.50
CA PRO A 65 -6.95 -21.62 1.11
C PRO A 65 -7.18 -21.76 -0.40
N GLY A 66 -8.45 -21.81 -0.81
CA GLY A 66 -8.83 -21.93 -2.22
C GLY A 66 -8.43 -20.72 -3.06
N LEU A 67 -8.49 -19.53 -2.46
CA LEU A 67 -8.00 -18.25 -3.00
C LEU A 67 -6.77 -17.82 -2.22
N ILE A 68 -5.69 -17.49 -2.92
CA ILE A 68 -4.44 -17.00 -2.33
C ILE A 68 -3.78 -15.97 -3.23
N SER A 69 -3.11 -14.98 -2.64
CA SER A 69 -2.30 -14.00 -3.35
C SER A 69 -0.83 -14.09 -2.95
N VAL A 70 0.05 -13.64 -3.84
CA VAL A 70 1.48 -13.48 -3.54
C VAL A 70 1.91 -12.05 -3.87
N ARG A 71 2.70 -11.47 -2.97
CA ARG A 71 3.30 -10.16 -3.17
C ARG A 71 4.55 -10.30 -4.01
N TYR A 72 4.58 -9.61 -5.14
CA TYR A 72 5.70 -9.50 -6.03
C TYR A 72 6.59 -8.31 -5.67
N ASN A 73 7.87 -8.57 -5.50
CA ASN A 73 8.92 -7.55 -5.45
C ASN A 73 9.61 -7.45 -6.83
N PRO A 74 9.49 -6.30 -7.50
CA PRO A 74 10.06 -6.10 -8.83
C PRO A 74 11.55 -5.78 -8.86
N GLY A 75 12.21 -5.60 -7.70
CA GLY A 75 13.62 -5.26 -7.64
C GLY A 75 13.94 -3.96 -8.40
N ASP A 76 14.96 -4.00 -9.25
CA ASP A 76 15.48 -2.85 -10.02
C ASP A 76 14.60 -2.44 -11.22
N LEU A 77 13.54 -3.18 -11.53
CA LEU A 77 12.56 -2.76 -12.53
C LEU A 77 11.77 -1.52 -12.07
N ARG A 78 11.90 -1.12 -10.80
CA ARG A 78 11.22 0.03 -10.21
C ARG A 78 12.17 0.87 -9.39
N GLU A 79 12.03 2.18 -9.54
CA GLU A 79 12.64 3.13 -8.63
C GLU A 79 11.93 3.05 -7.27
N GLY A 80 12.74 3.03 -6.21
CA GLY A 80 12.26 3.19 -4.85
C GLY A 80 11.74 4.59 -4.57
N SER A 81 11.17 4.79 -3.39
CA SER A 81 10.82 6.13 -2.89
C SER A 81 11.62 6.48 -1.65
N PHE A 82 11.70 7.77 -1.31
CA PHE A 82 12.36 8.21 -0.07
C PHE A 82 11.82 7.50 1.18
N VAL A 83 10.52 7.14 1.19
CA VAL A 83 9.88 6.48 2.32
C VAL A 83 10.02 4.95 2.27
N MET A 84 9.96 4.33 1.08
CA MET A 84 10.02 2.88 0.92
C MET A 84 11.46 2.34 0.80
N GLY A 85 12.43 3.17 0.43
CA GLY A 85 13.79 2.74 0.13
C GLY A 85 13.92 2.05 -1.23
N ASP A 86 15.09 1.44 -1.49
CA ASP A 86 15.37 0.64 -2.69
C ASP A 86 14.62 -0.71 -2.61
N PRO A 87 13.80 -1.09 -3.61
CA PRO A 87 13.10 -2.37 -3.62
C PRO A 87 14.00 -3.60 -3.47
N ARG A 88 15.29 -3.52 -3.85
CA ARG A 88 16.25 -4.63 -3.68
C ARG A 88 16.68 -4.84 -2.23
N GLU A 89 16.68 -3.77 -1.45
CA GLU A 89 17.00 -3.80 -0.02
C GLU A 89 15.71 -3.99 0.81
N ALA A 90 14.54 -4.03 0.16
CA ALA A 90 13.26 -4.21 0.82
C ALA A 90 13.09 -5.69 1.22
N LYS A 91 12.70 -5.90 2.47
CA LYS A 91 12.42 -7.23 3.05
C LYS A 91 11.15 -7.92 2.51
N TYR A 92 10.45 -7.28 1.58
CA TYR A 92 9.09 -7.66 1.21
C TYR A 92 9.05 -8.41 -0.11
N GLY A 93 8.14 -9.38 -0.22
CA GLY A 93 7.71 -9.93 -1.49
C GLY A 93 8.64 -10.97 -2.10
N PHE A 94 8.07 -11.72 -3.02
CA PHE A 94 8.72 -12.74 -3.83
C PHE A 94 9.44 -12.07 -5.00
N THR A 95 10.63 -12.54 -5.32
CA THR A 95 11.23 -12.29 -6.65
C THR A 95 10.36 -12.89 -7.74
N ARG A 96 10.56 -12.46 -8.99
CA ARG A 96 9.82 -12.96 -10.16
C ARG A 96 9.88 -14.50 -10.29
N GLN A 97 11.06 -15.09 -10.07
CA GLN A 97 11.24 -16.55 -10.08
C GLN A 97 10.51 -17.23 -8.91
N GLN A 98 10.55 -16.63 -7.71
CA GLN A 98 9.83 -17.15 -6.56
C GLN A 98 8.30 -17.08 -6.78
N VAL A 99 7.77 -16.05 -7.44
CA VAL A 99 6.34 -15.99 -7.79
C VAL A 99 5.93 -17.22 -8.61
N LEU A 100 6.67 -17.54 -9.67
CA LEU A 100 6.36 -18.71 -10.51
C LEU A 100 6.50 -20.04 -9.74
N GLY A 101 7.53 -20.17 -8.91
CA GLY A 101 7.75 -21.35 -8.06
C GLY A 101 6.67 -21.52 -7.00
N GLY A 102 6.34 -20.43 -6.30
CA GLY A 102 5.36 -20.39 -5.21
C GLY A 102 3.94 -20.65 -5.71
N LEU A 103 3.52 -20.02 -6.82
CA LEU A 103 2.20 -20.27 -7.40
C LEU A 103 2.05 -21.72 -7.89
N ARG A 104 3.10 -22.32 -8.46
CA ARG A 104 3.12 -23.75 -8.79
C ARG A 104 2.91 -24.60 -7.55
N GLN A 105 3.66 -24.33 -6.48
CA GLN A 105 3.55 -25.05 -5.21
C GLN A 105 2.15 -24.91 -4.60
N LEU A 106 1.59 -23.71 -4.55
CA LEU A 106 0.25 -23.43 -4.03
C LEU A 106 -0.84 -24.17 -4.81
N ARG A 107 -0.76 -24.16 -6.15
CA ARG A 107 -1.68 -24.93 -7.02
C ARG A 107 -1.62 -26.42 -6.73
N ASP A 108 -0.41 -26.97 -6.65
CA ASP A 108 -0.18 -28.40 -6.41
C ASP A 108 -0.65 -28.81 -5.00
N LYS A 109 -0.65 -27.87 -4.03
CA LYS A 109 -1.19 -28.03 -2.67
C LYS A 109 -2.70 -27.81 -2.55
N GLY A 110 -3.38 -27.38 -3.61
CA GLY A 110 -4.85 -27.32 -3.62
C GLY A 110 -5.46 -25.95 -3.90
N ALA A 111 -4.69 -24.87 -3.94
CA ALA A 111 -5.20 -23.56 -4.34
C ALA A 111 -5.76 -23.61 -5.77
N ARG A 112 -6.83 -22.83 -6.01
CA ARG A 112 -7.56 -22.82 -7.30
C ARG A 112 -7.71 -21.43 -7.89
N ARG A 113 -7.73 -20.41 -7.04
CA ARG A 113 -7.88 -18.99 -7.41
C ARG A 113 -6.64 -18.24 -6.93
N PHE A 114 -6.15 -17.32 -7.76
CA PHE A 114 -4.85 -16.69 -7.54
C PHE A 114 -4.90 -15.18 -7.77
N GLY A 115 -4.26 -14.43 -6.89
CA GLY A 115 -4.04 -12.99 -7.04
C GLY A 115 -2.56 -12.65 -7.12
N LEU A 116 -2.23 -11.60 -7.86
CA LEU A 116 -0.88 -11.02 -7.87
C LEU A 116 -0.92 -9.64 -7.22
N HIS A 117 -0.02 -9.38 -6.28
CA HIS A 117 0.04 -8.12 -5.56
C HIS A 117 1.40 -7.46 -5.72
N THR A 118 1.49 -6.14 -5.69
CA THR A 118 2.78 -5.45 -5.48
C THR A 118 2.56 -4.15 -4.72
N PHE A 119 3.50 -3.77 -3.86
CA PHE A 119 3.48 -2.49 -3.16
C PHE A 119 4.87 -1.86 -3.16
N ILE A 120 5.02 -0.79 -3.94
CA ILE A 120 6.31 -0.18 -4.30
C ILE A 120 6.34 1.35 -4.18
N ALA A 121 5.19 1.99 -3.90
CA ALA A 121 5.08 3.44 -3.86
C ALA A 121 4.68 3.95 -2.47
N SER A 122 5.19 5.13 -2.09
CA SER A 122 4.64 5.88 -0.96
C SER A 122 4.68 7.36 -1.24
N ASN A 123 3.50 7.98 -1.23
CA ASN A 123 3.29 9.38 -1.57
C ASN A 123 3.82 9.75 -2.98
N GLU A 124 3.62 8.86 -3.94
CA GLU A 124 3.96 9.08 -5.34
C GLU A 124 2.93 10.01 -5.99
N LEU A 125 3.42 11.04 -6.67
CA LEU A 125 2.59 12.08 -7.30
C LEU A 125 2.52 11.95 -8.83
N SER A 126 3.32 11.07 -9.43
CA SER A 126 3.32 10.79 -10.88
C SER A 126 2.19 9.81 -11.25
N PRO A 127 1.19 10.24 -12.04
CA PRO A 127 0.13 9.34 -12.52
C PRO A 127 0.68 8.17 -13.35
N GLN A 128 1.69 8.43 -14.18
CA GLN A 128 2.30 7.43 -15.05
C GLN A 128 2.89 6.24 -14.26
N TYR A 129 3.40 6.49 -13.05
CA TYR A 129 3.95 5.44 -12.20
C TYR A 129 2.93 4.31 -11.93
N PHE A 130 1.67 4.67 -11.69
CA PHE A 130 0.60 3.70 -11.41
C PHE A 130 0.18 2.94 -12.67
N VAL A 131 0.13 3.62 -13.83
CA VAL A 131 -0.12 2.99 -15.13
C VAL A 131 0.96 1.96 -15.44
N ASP A 132 2.23 2.33 -15.25
CA ASP A 132 3.33 1.42 -15.45
C ASP A 132 3.25 0.24 -14.48
N THR A 133 2.89 0.47 -13.22
CA THR A 133 2.78 -0.59 -12.19
C THR A 133 1.72 -1.61 -12.58
N ALA A 134 0.58 -1.18 -13.11
CA ALA A 134 -0.44 -2.07 -13.65
C ALA A 134 0.10 -2.88 -14.84
N ARG A 135 0.77 -2.24 -15.81
CA ARG A 135 1.40 -2.93 -16.95
C ARG A 135 2.38 -4.02 -16.50
N MET A 136 3.16 -3.75 -15.47
CA MET A 136 4.10 -4.71 -14.90
C MET A 136 3.40 -5.94 -14.30
N LEU A 137 2.30 -5.74 -13.56
CA LEU A 137 1.52 -6.88 -13.05
C LEU A 137 0.76 -7.62 -14.17
N PHE A 138 0.30 -6.93 -15.21
CA PHE A 138 -0.29 -7.58 -16.38
C PHE A 138 0.73 -8.47 -17.11
N ASP A 139 1.96 -7.99 -17.29
CA ASP A 139 3.07 -8.77 -17.84
C ASP A 139 3.36 -10.02 -16.99
N LEU A 140 3.41 -9.87 -15.66
CA LEU A 140 3.56 -11.02 -14.76
C LEU A 140 2.38 -12.00 -14.86
N ALA A 141 1.14 -11.51 -14.98
CA ALA A 141 -0.03 -12.36 -15.14
C ALA A 141 0.02 -13.19 -16.44
N LEU A 142 0.49 -12.58 -17.54
CA LEU A 142 0.72 -13.26 -18.81
C LEU A 142 1.80 -14.34 -18.70
N GLU A 143 2.88 -14.06 -17.99
CA GLU A 143 3.95 -15.03 -17.73
C GLU A 143 3.47 -16.20 -16.87
N VAL A 144 2.72 -15.92 -15.80
CA VAL A 144 2.10 -16.94 -14.94
C VAL A 144 1.18 -17.85 -15.76
N ARG A 145 0.38 -17.27 -16.66
CA ARG A 145 -0.49 -18.05 -17.55
C ARG A 145 0.30 -18.92 -18.51
N SER A 146 1.32 -18.37 -19.16
CA SER A 146 2.11 -19.12 -20.16
C SER A 146 2.92 -20.25 -19.54
N HIS A 147 3.49 -20.05 -18.35
CA HIS A 147 4.37 -21.04 -17.71
C HIS A 147 3.65 -22.06 -16.84
N LEU A 148 2.53 -21.68 -16.22
CA LEU A 148 1.84 -22.49 -15.22
C LEU A 148 0.42 -22.90 -15.63
N GLY A 149 -0.13 -22.31 -16.69
CA GLY A 149 -1.54 -22.46 -17.05
C GLY A 149 -2.50 -21.82 -16.03
N ILE A 150 -1.99 -21.02 -15.10
CA ILE A 150 -2.77 -20.33 -14.07
C ILE A 150 -3.30 -19.03 -14.66
N ARG A 151 -4.62 -18.84 -14.63
CA ARG A 151 -5.24 -17.54 -14.88
C ARG A 151 -5.39 -16.82 -13.55
N ALA A 152 -4.70 -15.71 -13.37
CA ALA A 152 -4.91 -14.83 -12.23
C ALA A 152 -6.34 -14.29 -12.25
N GLU A 153 -6.98 -14.25 -11.10
CA GLU A 153 -8.32 -13.69 -10.92
C GLU A 153 -8.27 -12.18 -10.69
N PHE A 154 -7.21 -11.71 -10.04
CA PHE A 154 -6.97 -10.30 -9.85
C PHE A 154 -5.48 -9.93 -9.87
N VAL A 155 -5.24 -8.66 -10.16
CA VAL A 155 -4.00 -7.96 -9.83
C VAL A 155 -4.30 -6.83 -8.85
N ASN A 156 -3.43 -6.63 -7.88
CA ASN A 156 -3.54 -5.58 -6.88
C ASN A 156 -2.26 -4.73 -6.93
N ILE A 157 -2.40 -3.48 -7.39
CA ILE A 157 -1.29 -2.53 -7.49
C ILE A 157 -1.03 -1.79 -6.17
N SER A 158 -1.70 -2.20 -5.10
CA SER A 158 -1.65 -1.63 -3.75
C SER A 158 -1.98 -0.13 -3.74
N GLY A 159 -1.45 0.59 -2.75
CA GLY A 159 -1.66 2.02 -2.55
C GLY A 159 -0.47 2.86 -2.99
N GLY A 160 -0.16 3.87 -2.19
CA GLY A 160 0.98 4.75 -2.42
C GLY A 160 0.67 6.03 -3.20
N ILE A 161 -0.55 6.18 -3.74
CA ILE A 161 -1.04 7.45 -4.30
C ILE A 161 -0.85 8.56 -3.27
N GLY A 162 -0.08 9.56 -3.66
CA GLY A 162 0.26 10.69 -2.84
C GLY A 162 -0.84 11.74 -2.77
N ILE A 163 -0.65 12.64 -1.81
CA ILE A 163 -1.46 13.84 -1.65
C ILE A 163 -0.54 15.05 -1.59
N PRO A 164 -1.03 16.23 -2.01
CA PRO A 164 -0.31 17.49 -1.81
C PRO A 164 -0.03 17.72 -0.31
N TYR A 165 1.25 17.79 0.06
CA TYR A 165 1.65 18.22 1.41
C TYR A 165 2.07 19.68 1.40
N LYS A 166 2.65 20.15 0.29
CA LYS A 166 3.01 21.56 0.07
C LYS A 166 1.89 22.27 -0.68
N PRO A 167 1.76 23.60 -0.50
CA PRO A 167 0.77 24.40 -1.23
C PRO A 167 0.87 24.31 -2.75
N ASP A 168 2.09 24.12 -3.29
CA ASP A 168 2.36 24.08 -4.73
C ASP A 168 2.34 22.66 -5.32
N ASP A 169 2.15 21.62 -4.48
CA ASP A 169 2.06 20.25 -4.96
C ASP A 169 0.72 20.06 -5.71
N ALA A 170 0.76 19.47 -6.90
CA ALA A 170 -0.45 19.07 -7.61
C ALA A 170 -0.92 17.68 -7.13
N PRO A 171 -2.25 17.44 -7.02
CA PRO A 171 -2.77 16.11 -6.77
C PRO A 171 -2.53 15.20 -7.99
N VAL A 172 -2.50 13.89 -7.74
CA VAL A 172 -2.45 12.88 -8.81
C VAL A 172 -3.73 12.97 -9.66
N ASP A 173 -3.56 13.02 -10.98
CA ASP A 173 -4.67 12.92 -11.93
C ASP A 173 -5.17 11.47 -12.00
N LEU A 174 -6.23 11.19 -11.24
CA LEU A 174 -6.83 9.85 -11.16
C LEU A 174 -7.55 9.44 -12.45
N GLU A 175 -8.01 10.40 -13.25
CA GLU A 175 -8.61 10.09 -14.55
C GLU A 175 -7.52 9.58 -15.49
N TYR A 176 -6.38 10.26 -15.56
CA TYR A 176 -5.22 9.79 -16.31
C TYR A 176 -4.80 8.36 -15.92
N VAL A 177 -4.74 8.07 -14.61
CA VAL A 177 -4.42 6.72 -14.11
C VAL A 177 -5.45 5.71 -14.60
N SER A 178 -6.75 6.02 -14.44
CA SER A 178 -7.85 5.15 -14.86
C SER A 178 -7.80 4.85 -16.37
N GLU A 179 -7.65 5.89 -17.20
CA GLU A 179 -7.60 5.74 -18.65
C GLU A 179 -6.35 5.00 -19.13
N GLY A 180 -5.19 5.30 -18.52
CA GLY A 180 -3.94 4.62 -18.84
C GLY A 180 -3.98 3.13 -18.49
N ILE A 181 -4.50 2.77 -17.32
CA ILE A 181 -4.65 1.37 -16.92
C ILE A 181 -5.68 0.65 -17.81
N ARG A 182 -6.79 1.31 -18.15
CA ARG A 182 -7.78 0.77 -19.09
C ARG A 182 -7.17 0.49 -20.46
N GLY A 183 -6.37 1.41 -20.99
CA GLY A 183 -5.65 1.22 -22.25
C GLY A 183 -4.69 0.04 -22.20
N ALA A 184 -3.90 -0.07 -21.12
CA ALA A 184 -3.02 -1.22 -20.90
C ALA A 184 -3.79 -2.54 -20.78
N TYR A 185 -4.95 -2.53 -20.13
CA TYR A 185 -5.81 -3.71 -19.98
C TYR A 185 -6.36 -4.18 -21.34
N ASP A 186 -6.85 -3.25 -22.16
CA ASP A 186 -7.35 -3.54 -23.51
C ASP A 186 -6.25 -4.03 -24.45
N GLU A 187 -5.01 -3.54 -24.27
CA GLU A 187 -3.82 -3.97 -25.01
C GLU A 187 -3.33 -5.36 -24.59
N MET A 188 -3.24 -5.63 -23.28
CA MET A 188 -2.49 -6.77 -22.73
C MET A 188 -3.38 -7.91 -22.24
N ILE A 189 -4.54 -7.62 -21.64
CA ILE A 189 -5.36 -8.62 -20.95
C ILE A 189 -6.42 -9.23 -21.86
N ARG A 190 -7.21 -8.39 -22.55
CA ARG A 190 -8.30 -8.86 -23.43
C ARG A 190 -7.82 -9.75 -24.57
N PRO A 191 -6.74 -9.42 -25.31
CA PRO A 191 -6.30 -10.23 -26.44
C PRO A 191 -5.68 -11.57 -26.03
N ASN A 192 -5.29 -11.72 -24.76
CA ASN A 192 -4.60 -12.90 -24.22
C ASN A 192 -5.50 -13.79 -23.34
N GLU A 193 -6.83 -13.65 -23.44
CA GLU A 193 -7.82 -14.50 -22.75
C GLU A 193 -7.63 -14.57 -21.22
N LEU A 194 -7.19 -13.45 -20.63
CA LEU A 194 -7.12 -13.26 -19.18
C LEU A 194 -8.34 -12.53 -18.61
N ASP A 195 -9.14 -11.90 -19.47
CA ASP A 195 -10.39 -11.23 -19.09
C ASP A 195 -11.48 -12.23 -18.62
N PRO A 196 -12.28 -11.89 -17.58
CA PRO A 196 -12.07 -10.77 -16.65
C PRO A 196 -10.89 -11.00 -15.70
N LEU A 197 -10.08 -9.96 -15.49
CA LEU A 197 -9.05 -9.85 -14.47
C LEU A 197 -9.38 -8.63 -13.60
N ALA A 198 -9.68 -8.82 -12.32
CA ALA A 198 -9.99 -7.71 -11.44
C ALA A 198 -8.73 -6.87 -11.12
N LEU A 199 -8.92 -5.57 -10.91
CA LEU A 199 -7.88 -4.64 -10.48
C LEU A 199 -8.24 -4.08 -9.10
N PHE A 200 -7.31 -4.18 -8.16
CA PHE A 200 -7.46 -3.65 -6.80
C PHE A 200 -6.38 -2.61 -6.47
N MET A 201 -6.72 -1.72 -5.52
CA MET A 201 -5.84 -0.71 -4.95
C MET A 201 -6.08 -0.57 -3.44
N GLU A 202 -5.04 -0.23 -2.67
CA GLU A 202 -5.01 -0.19 -1.20
C GLU A 202 -4.74 1.26 -0.70
N CYS A 203 -5.63 2.19 -1.04
CA CYS A 203 -5.40 3.63 -0.87
C CYS A 203 -5.67 4.15 0.56
N GLY A 204 -4.70 4.05 1.47
CA GLY A 204 -4.82 4.64 2.81
C GLY A 204 -4.68 6.17 2.83
N ARG A 205 -3.52 6.68 2.40
CA ARG A 205 -3.16 8.12 2.47
C ARG A 205 -4.11 9.00 1.65
N LEU A 206 -4.45 8.58 0.44
CA LEU A 206 -5.33 9.32 -0.46
C LEU A 206 -6.73 9.52 0.14
N ILE A 207 -7.25 8.48 0.80
CA ILE A 207 -8.61 8.47 1.34
C ILE A 207 -8.70 9.25 2.66
N THR A 208 -7.72 9.11 3.56
CA THR A 208 -7.80 9.65 4.92
C THR A 208 -7.00 10.93 5.12
N GLY A 209 -5.89 11.10 4.41
CA GLY A 209 -4.90 12.14 4.67
C GLY A 209 -5.41 13.57 4.51
N PRO A 210 -6.09 13.93 3.39
CA PRO A 210 -6.56 15.31 3.17
C PRO A 210 -7.61 15.81 4.18
N TYR A 211 -8.23 14.90 4.93
CA TYR A 211 -9.38 15.20 5.79
C TYR A 211 -9.05 15.19 7.29
N GLY A 212 -7.78 14.94 7.65
CA GLY A 212 -7.30 14.97 9.03
C GLY A 212 -6.46 16.21 9.34
N TYR A 213 -6.77 16.91 10.43
CA TYR A 213 -6.01 18.07 10.91
C TYR A 213 -5.53 17.87 12.35
N LEU A 214 -4.27 18.18 12.61
CA LEU A 214 -3.78 18.37 13.98
C LEU A 214 -3.96 19.83 14.37
N VAL A 215 -4.92 20.10 15.26
CA VAL A 215 -5.14 21.44 15.82
C VAL A 215 -4.40 21.53 17.15
N SER A 216 -3.56 22.56 17.28
CA SER A 216 -2.72 22.77 18.45
C SER A 216 -2.67 24.26 18.83
N ARG A 217 -2.41 24.53 20.11
CA ARG A 217 -2.29 25.88 20.66
C ARG A 217 -0.82 26.24 20.85
N VAL A 218 -0.48 27.48 20.48
CA VAL A 218 0.80 28.09 20.86
C VAL A 218 0.82 28.34 22.36
N LEU A 219 1.78 27.71 23.04
CA LEU A 219 2.02 27.92 24.47
C LEU A 219 3.02 29.05 24.71
N HIS A 220 4.12 29.03 23.97
CA HIS A 220 5.23 29.95 24.18
C HIS A 220 5.87 30.38 22.85
N ILE A 221 6.35 31.62 22.81
CA ILE A 221 7.22 32.11 21.74
C ILE A 221 8.56 32.43 22.38
N LYS A 222 9.63 31.82 21.86
CA LYS A 222 11.00 32.06 22.31
C LYS A 222 11.73 32.82 21.21
N ASP A 223 12.19 34.02 21.53
CA ASP A 223 13.06 34.83 20.67
C ASP A 223 14.46 34.91 21.31
N THR A 224 15.44 34.26 20.67
CA THR A 224 16.84 34.19 21.10
C THR A 224 17.75 34.26 19.86
N TYR A 225 18.79 33.42 19.76
CA TYR A 225 19.55 33.28 18.50
C TYR A 225 18.68 32.75 17.35
N LYS A 226 17.58 32.08 17.66
CA LYS A 226 16.56 31.60 16.74
C LYS A 226 15.19 31.79 17.36
N ARG A 227 14.17 31.95 16.50
CA ARG A 227 12.77 32.09 16.89
C ARG A 227 12.06 30.74 16.87
N TYR A 228 11.41 30.41 17.98
CA TYR A 228 10.63 29.20 18.14
C TYR A 228 9.19 29.51 18.53
N VAL A 229 8.26 28.73 17.98
CA VAL A 229 6.87 28.62 18.42
C VAL A 229 6.69 27.25 19.07
N GLY A 230 6.44 27.24 20.39
CA GLY A 230 6.17 26.03 21.16
C GLY A 230 4.68 25.73 21.18
N LEU A 231 4.32 24.50 20.82
CA LEU A 231 2.95 24.00 20.73
C LEU A 231 2.59 23.06 21.91
N ASP A 232 1.30 22.88 22.17
CA ASP A 232 0.77 21.86 23.10
C ASP A 232 0.62 20.45 22.47
N ALA A 233 1.14 20.28 21.25
CA ALA A 233 1.30 19.00 20.58
C ALA A 233 2.79 18.66 20.48
N CYS A 234 3.12 17.37 20.36
CA CYS A 234 4.50 16.91 20.23
C CYS A 234 4.63 15.77 19.19
N MET A 235 5.81 15.17 19.12
CA MET A 235 6.09 14.04 18.24
C MET A 235 5.10 12.86 18.45
N ALA A 236 4.57 12.69 19.67
CA ALA A 236 3.56 11.66 19.93
C ALA A 236 2.25 11.88 19.15
N ASN A 237 1.93 13.14 18.82
CA ASN A 237 0.76 13.49 18.01
C ASN A 237 1.07 13.49 16.51
N LEU A 238 2.27 13.93 16.13
CA LEU A 238 2.72 13.98 14.73
C LEU A 238 4.23 13.68 14.63
N MET A 239 4.56 12.39 14.52
CA MET A 239 5.95 11.94 14.47
C MET A 239 6.62 12.09 13.09
N ARG A 240 5.82 12.26 12.03
CA ARG A 240 6.30 12.20 10.63
C ARG A 240 7.41 13.19 10.30
N PRO A 241 7.40 14.46 10.76
CA PRO A 241 8.50 15.39 10.51
C PRO A 241 9.83 14.90 11.05
N ALA A 242 9.83 14.22 12.20
CA ALA A 242 11.06 13.79 12.85
C ALA A 242 11.54 12.39 12.40
N ILE A 243 10.62 11.49 12.04
CA ILE A 243 10.97 10.15 11.53
C ILE A 243 11.34 10.20 10.04
N TYR A 244 10.57 10.94 9.24
CA TYR A 244 10.68 10.94 7.78
C TYR A 244 11.13 12.27 7.19
N GLY A 245 11.45 13.29 8.00
CA GLY A 245 11.69 14.63 7.46
C GLY A 245 10.47 15.21 6.74
N ALA A 246 9.27 14.69 7.00
CA ALA A 246 8.09 14.99 6.20
C ALA A 246 7.63 16.43 6.42
N TYR A 247 7.38 17.15 5.31
CA TYR A 247 6.74 18.45 5.35
C TYR A 247 5.26 18.30 5.75
N HIS A 248 4.80 19.21 6.60
CA HIS A 248 3.39 19.43 6.89
C HIS A 248 3.13 20.92 6.83
N HIS A 249 2.14 21.33 6.04
CA HIS A 249 1.75 22.72 5.98
C HIS A 249 1.11 23.16 7.30
N ILE A 250 1.62 24.25 7.88
CA ILE A 250 1.10 24.83 9.12
C ILE A 250 0.45 26.16 8.76
N THR A 251 -0.78 26.35 9.24
CA THR A 251 -1.50 27.61 9.08
C THR A 251 -2.17 28.00 10.39
N VAL A 252 -2.44 29.30 10.56
CA VAL A 252 -3.20 29.81 11.69
C VAL A 252 -4.64 30.06 11.21
N PRO A 253 -5.65 29.43 11.82
CA PRO A 253 -7.05 29.63 11.44
C PRO A 253 -7.42 31.12 11.38
N GLY A 254 -7.99 31.54 10.25
CA GLY A 254 -8.38 32.94 10.00
C GLY A 254 -7.24 33.88 9.60
N LYS A 255 -6.00 33.41 9.46
CA LYS A 255 -4.84 34.22 9.07
C LYS A 255 -4.05 33.68 7.87
N SER A 256 -4.58 32.68 7.16
CA SER A 256 -3.88 32.03 6.03
C SER A 256 -3.51 32.97 4.88
N ASN A 257 -4.25 34.07 4.70
CA ASN A 257 -4.05 35.03 3.62
C ASN A 257 -3.28 36.29 4.06
N GLN A 258 -2.78 36.32 5.30
CA GLN A 258 -1.96 37.44 5.76
C GLN A 258 -0.55 37.35 5.16
N PRO A 259 0.10 38.49 4.88
CA PRO A 259 1.49 38.48 4.44
C PRO A 259 2.38 37.75 5.43
N LEU A 260 3.27 36.90 4.92
CA LEU A 260 4.29 36.26 5.73
C LEU A 260 5.33 37.32 6.13
N ASP A 261 5.59 37.47 7.43
CA ASP A 261 6.42 38.55 7.97
C ASP A 261 7.59 38.05 8.84
N HIS A 262 7.58 36.78 9.26
CA HIS A 262 8.59 36.18 10.14
C HIS A 262 8.89 34.72 9.76
N THR A 263 10.05 34.23 10.19
CA THR A 263 10.43 32.82 10.12
C THR A 263 10.56 32.24 11.52
N TYR A 264 9.97 31.07 11.74
CA TYR A 264 9.99 30.35 13.01
C TYR A 264 10.28 28.88 12.78
N ASP A 265 10.98 28.26 13.73
CA ASP A 265 10.90 26.82 13.93
C ASP A 265 9.69 26.51 14.81
N VAL A 266 8.93 25.48 14.45
CA VAL A 266 7.82 24.98 15.27
C VAL A 266 8.29 23.78 16.06
N THR A 267 8.04 23.79 17.37
CA THR A 267 8.43 22.71 18.28
C THR A 267 7.27 22.31 19.17
N GLY A 268 7.31 21.08 19.68
CA GLY A 268 6.33 20.58 20.64
C GLY A 268 6.77 20.75 22.08
N SER A 269 5.83 20.51 23.00
CA SER A 269 6.09 20.41 24.45
C SER A 269 6.79 19.12 24.82
#